data_AF-A0A1G5VJP4-F1
#
_entry.id   AF-A0A1G5VJP4-F1
#
_cell.length_a   1.000
_cell.length_b   1.000
_cell.length_c   1.000
_cell.angle_alpha   90.00
_cell.angle_beta   90.00
_cell.angle_gamma   90.00
#
_symmetry.space_group_name_H-M   'P 1'
#
loop_
_entity.id
_entity.type
_entity.pdbx_description
1 polymer ?
#
loop_
_entity_poly.entity_id
_entity_poly.type
_entity_poly.pdbx_seq_one_letter_code
_entity_poly.pdbx_strand_id
1 'polypeptide(L)'
;MFMKGYDVKIRLDDFRPITWRDMIIPEKITFKELDRIIKITYGFLGYHLSAFTFKDSDIEILDLSNDIVAANEAKDMNETYIDEYFQNEKKIFL
;
A
#
# COMPACT_ATOMS: atom_id res chain seq x y z
N MET A 1 -15.47 17.69 -11.83
CA MET A 1 -15.50 16.25 -11.52
C MET A 1 -14.89 16.11 -10.14
N PHE A 2 -15.66 15.69 -9.13
CA PHE A 2 -15.11 15.46 -7.79
C PHE A 2 -14.32 14.16 -7.83
N MET A 3 -13.05 14.21 -7.47
CA MET A 3 -12.23 13.00 -7.34
C MET A 3 -12.71 12.25 -6.09
N LYS A 4 -13.18 11.02 -6.25
CA LYS A 4 -13.52 10.13 -5.14
C LYS A 4 -12.24 9.49 -4.60
N GLY A 5 -12.23 9.20 -3.31
CA GLY A 5 -11.06 8.63 -2.65
C GLY A 5 -11.42 8.05 -1.28
N TYR A 6 -10.45 7.38 -0.70
CA TYR A 6 -10.53 6.75 0.61
C TYR A 6 -9.88 7.65 1.66
N ASP A 7 -10.58 7.91 2.76
CA ASP A 7 -9.98 8.52 3.95
C ASP A 7 -9.15 7.47 4.68
N VAL A 8 -7.83 7.65 4.67
CA VAL A 8 -6.86 6.68 5.19
C VAL A 8 -5.99 7.32 6.25
N LYS A 9 -5.83 6.60 7.36
CA LYS A 9 -4.81 6.90 8.37
C LYS A 9 -3.65 5.94 8.21
N ILE A 10 -2.49 6.49 7.86
CA ILE A 10 -1.24 5.73 7.78
C ILE A 10 -0.44 6.00 9.03
N ARG A 11 -0.06 4.94 9.75
CA ARG A 11 0.77 5.01 10.95
C ARG A 11 2.05 4.23 10.70
N LEU A 12 3.19 4.83 11.03
CA LEU A 12 4.45 4.10 11.10
C LEU A 12 4.54 3.42 12.47
N ASP A 13 4.64 2.09 12.45
CA ASP A 13 4.94 1.32 13.64
C ASP A 13 6.45 1.36 13.95
N ASP A 14 6.81 1.12 15.21
CA ASP A 14 8.18 1.18 15.74
C ASP A 14 8.93 2.53 15.67
N PHE A 15 8.27 3.62 15.28
CA PHE A 15 8.80 4.97 15.40
C PHE A 15 8.37 5.65 16.72
N ARG A 16 9.32 6.31 17.40
CA ARG A 16 9.07 7.18 18.55
C ARG A 16 9.54 8.62 18.25
N PRO A 17 8.67 9.63 18.32
CA PRO A 17 7.23 9.55 18.65
C PRO A 17 6.41 8.84 17.57
N ILE A 18 5.25 8.31 17.96
CA ILE A 18 4.31 7.68 17.01
C ILE A 18 3.99 8.71 15.94
N THR A 19 4.22 8.37 14.68
CA THR A 19 4.02 9.25 13.54
C THR A 19 2.90 8.71 12.67
N TRP A 20 1.88 9.53 12.41
CA TRP A 20 0.80 9.20 11.49
C TRP A 20 0.48 10.37 10.55
N ARG A 21 -0.22 10.06 9.46
CA ARG A 21 -0.77 11.02 8.50
C ARG A 21 -2.20 10.58 8.15
N ASP A 22 -3.12 11.55 8.17
CA ASP A 22 -4.46 11.39 7.62
C ASP A 22 -4.45 11.90 6.17
N MET A 23 -4.91 11.10 5.23
CA MET A 23 -4.79 11.35 3.80
C MET A 23 -6.03 10.91 3.04
N ILE A 24 -6.35 11.62 1.95
CA ILE A 24 -7.30 11.16 0.95
C ILE A 24 -6.51 10.45 -0.14
N ILE A 25 -6.69 9.14 -0.26
CA ILE A 25 -6.06 8.33 -1.31
C ILE A 25 -7.03 8.22 -2.49
N PRO A 26 -6.64 8.60 -3.72
CA PRO A 26 -7.52 8.52 -4.88
C PRO A 26 -7.98 7.08 -5.14
N GLU A 27 -9.25 6.89 -5.55
CA GLU A 27 -9.70 5.61 -6.08
C GLU A 27 -8.97 5.25 -7.38
N LYS A 28 -8.97 3.96 -7.74
CA LYS A 28 -8.45 3.42 -9.00
C LYS A 28 -6.95 3.62 -9.20
N ILE A 29 -6.21 3.74 -8.10
CA ILE A 29 -4.75 3.66 -8.11
C ILE A 29 -4.31 2.22 -7.80
N THR A 30 -3.11 1.87 -8.22
CA THR A 30 -2.50 0.59 -7.89
C THR A 30 -1.77 0.64 -6.54
N PHE A 31 -1.44 -0.53 -5.98
CA PHE A 31 -0.60 -0.59 -4.79
C PHE A 31 0.80 0.00 -5.02
N LYS A 32 1.31 -0.02 -6.26
CA LYS A 32 2.55 0.67 -6.62
C LYS A 32 2.45 2.19 -6.48
N GLU A 33 1.31 2.75 -6.87
CA GLU A 33 1.06 4.19 -6.75
C GLU A 33 0.84 4.58 -5.29
N LEU A 34 0.14 3.74 -4.51
CA LEU A 34 0.03 3.89 -3.06
C LEU A 34 1.40 3.88 -2.37
N ASP A 35 2.27 2.93 -2.72
CA ASP A 35 3.65 2.85 -2.24
C ASP A 35 4.42 4.15 -2.49
N ARG A 36 4.32 4.70 -3.71
CA ARG A 36 4.93 5.99 -4.05
C ARG A 36 4.37 7.14 -3.22
N ILE A 37 3.05 7.19 -3.02
CA ILE A 37 2.39 8.21 -2.20
C ILE A 37 2.92 8.16 -0.75
N ILE A 38 3.01 6.95 -0.18
CA ILE A 38 3.54 6.74 1.17
C ILE A 38 5.00 7.21 1.25
N LYS A 39 5.85 6.76 0.32
CA LYS A 39 7.27 7.10 0.29
C LYS A 39 7.48 8.61 0.19
N ILE A 40 6.76 9.30 -0.69
CA ILE A 40 6.82 10.77 -0.81
C ILE A 40 6.37 11.43 0.50
N THR A 41 5.26 10.97 1.07
CA THR A 41 4.67 11.57 2.28
C THR A 41 5.58 11.45 3.51
N TYR A 42 6.31 10.35 3.61
CA TYR A 42 7.23 10.08 4.72
C TYR A 42 8.70 10.42 4.40
N GLY A 43 9.00 10.90 3.19
CA GLY A 43 10.35 11.25 2.76
C GLY A 43 11.28 10.04 2.56
N PHE A 44 10.72 8.87 2.28
CA PHE A 44 11.50 7.66 1.97
C PHE A 44 12.04 7.72 0.54
N LEU A 45 13.30 7.33 0.37
CA LEU A 45 14.04 7.45 -0.89
C LEU A 45 13.82 6.30 -1.88
N GLY A 46 12.97 5.32 -1.52
CA GLY A 46 12.62 4.19 -2.41
C GLY A 46 13.71 3.14 -2.59
N TYR A 47 14.72 3.10 -1.71
CA TYR A 47 15.83 2.13 -1.77
C TYR A 47 15.50 0.73 -1.23
N HIS A 48 14.32 0.56 -0.62
CA HIS A 48 13.88 -0.72 -0.06
C HIS A 48 12.63 -1.22 -0.78
N LEU A 49 12.53 -2.55 -0.85
CA LEU A 49 11.33 -3.26 -1.31
C LEU A 49 10.16 -2.97 -0.37
N SER A 50 8.95 -3.14 -0.90
CA SER A 50 7.71 -2.86 -0.19
C SER A 50 6.73 -4.00 -0.43
N ALA A 51 5.98 -4.35 0.60
CA ALA A 51 4.98 -5.40 0.58
C ALA A 51 3.73 -4.87 1.29
N PHE A 52 2.56 -5.33 0.87
CA PHE A 52 1.31 -5.04 1.58
C PHE A 52 0.65 -6.34 2.00
N THR A 53 0.20 -6.38 3.25
CA THR A 53 -0.48 -7.54 3.85
C THR A 53 -1.74 -7.10 4.59
N PHE A 54 -2.65 -8.05 4.78
CA PHE A 54 -3.92 -7.81 5.47
C PHE A 54 -4.03 -8.73 6.67
N LYS A 55 -4.59 -8.22 7.77
CA LYS A 55 -4.54 -8.85 9.09
C LYS A 55 -5.03 -10.30 9.11
N ASP A 56 -6.07 -10.57 8.32
CA ASP A 56 -6.81 -11.82 8.34
C ASP A 56 -6.80 -12.48 6.93
N SER A 57 -5.74 -12.24 6.16
CA SER A 57 -5.57 -12.76 4.79
C SER A 57 -4.15 -13.24 4.56
N ASP A 58 -4.02 -14.38 3.86
CA ASP A 58 -2.72 -14.87 3.35
C ASP A 58 -2.30 -14.14 2.06
N ILE A 59 -3.02 -13.09 1.66
CA ILE A 59 -2.69 -12.29 0.47
C ILE A 59 -1.50 -11.37 0.77
N GLU A 60 -0.47 -11.50 -0.05
CA GLU A 60 0.67 -10.60 -0.12
C GLU A 60 0.71 -9.89 -1.48
N ILE A 61 0.92 -8.58 -1.46
CA ILE A 61 1.03 -7.74 -2.66
C ILE A 61 2.45 -7.18 -2.73
N LEU A 62 3.19 -7.51 -3.79
CA LEU A 62 4.64 -7.29 -3.94
C LEU A 62 5.00 -6.63 -5.28
N ASP A 63 6.21 -6.07 -5.37
CA ASP A 63 6.76 -5.60 -6.64
C ASP A 63 7.42 -6.74 -7.39
N LEU A 64 6.68 -7.33 -8.34
CA LEU A 64 7.15 -8.47 -9.11
C LEU A 64 7.99 -8.07 -10.34
N SER A 65 8.27 -6.77 -10.53
CA SER A 65 8.97 -6.28 -11.73
C SER A 65 10.41 -6.78 -11.88
N ASN A 66 11.04 -7.20 -10.78
CA ASN A 66 12.46 -7.56 -10.73
C ASN A 66 12.74 -9.02 -10.32
N ASP A 67 11.71 -9.79 -9.97
CA ASP A 67 11.89 -11.15 -9.44
C ASP A 67 11.50 -12.21 -10.46
N ILE A 68 12.48 -13.03 -10.85
CA ILE A 68 12.31 -14.11 -11.83
C ILE A 68 11.78 -15.41 -11.16
N VAL A 69 11.64 -15.47 -9.82
CA VAL A 69 11.42 -16.76 -9.11
C VAL A 69 10.35 -16.82 -7.99
N ALA A 70 9.83 -15.74 -7.39
CA ALA A 70 8.95 -15.85 -6.21
C ALA A 70 7.67 -15.01 -6.36
N ALA A 71 6.44 -15.45 -6.11
CA ALA A 71 5.90 -16.66 -5.50
C ALA A 71 4.56 -16.97 -6.19
N ASN A 72 4.21 -18.25 -6.37
CA ASN A 72 3.02 -18.71 -7.11
C ASN A 72 1.65 -18.18 -6.58
N GLU A 73 1.63 -17.37 -5.53
CA GLU A 73 0.42 -16.91 -4.83
C GLU A 73 0.39 -15.39 -4.55
N ALA A 74 1.51 -14.67 -4.74
CA ALA A 74 1.56 -13.23 -4.50
C ALA A 74 0.96 -12.44 -5.66
N LYS A 75 0.34 -11.30 -5.36
CA LYS A 75 -0.22 -10.38 -6.36
C LYS A 75 0.78 -9.27 -6.72
N ASP A 76 0.84 -8.91 -8.01
CA ASP A 76 1.68 -7.81 -8.47
C ASP A 76 1.09 -6.45 -8.06
N MET A 77 1.86 -5.63 -7.34
CA MET A 77 1.46 -4.28 -6.94
C MET A 77 1.29 -3.32 -8.11
N ASN A 78 1.90 -3.61 -9.26
CA ASN A 78 1.75 -2.80 -10.48
C ASN A 78 0.40 -3.05 -11.17
N GLU A 79 -0.24 -4.18 -10.91
CA GLU A 79 -1.49 -4.59 -11.55
C GLU A 79 -2.68 -4.62 -10.59
N THR A 80 -2.43 -4.66 -9.28
CA THR A 80 -3.46 -4.75 -8.25
C THR A 80 -3.96 -3.37 -7.84
N TYR A 81 -5.27 -3.13 -7.98
CA TYR A 81 -5.91 -1.87 -7.60
C TYR A 81 -6.26 -1.86 -6.11
N ILE A 82 -6.13 -0.71 -5.46
CA ILE A 82 -6.46 -0.57 -4.03
C ILE A 82 -7.95 -0.81 -3.77
N ASP A 83 -8.81 -0.54 -4.75
CA ASP A 83 -10.27 -0.65 -4.62
C ASP A 83 -10.75 -2.06 -4.30
N GLU A 84 -10.04 -3.08 -4.78
CA GLU A 84 -10.32 -4.49 -4.47
C GLU A 84 -10.32 -4.75 -2.94
N TYR A 85 -9.54 -3.94 -2.20
CA TYR A 85 -9.31 -4.14 -0.77
C TYR A 85 -9.92 -3.02 0.07
N PHE A 86 -9.76 -1.76 -0.33
CA PHE A 86 -10.14 -0.60 0.48
C PHE A 86 -11.67 -0.46 0.62
N GLN A 87 -12.45 -1.06 -0.27
CA GLN A 87 -13.91 -1.10 -0.15
C GLN A 87 -14.41 -2.05 0.94
N ASN A 88 -13.62 -3.09 1.26
CA ASN A 88 -14.04 -4.19 2.14
C ASN A 88 -13.24 -4.24 3.45
N GLU A 89 -12.01 -3.72 3.44
CA GLU A 89 -11.07 -3.82 4.55
C GLU A 89 -11.04 -2.55 5.40
N LYS A 90 -11.21 -2.71 6.72
CA LYS A 90 -11.22 -1.58 7.68
C LYS A 90 -9.83 -1.20 8.17
N LYS A 91 -8.80 -2.02 7.89
CA LYS A 91 -7.42 -1.78 8.32
C LYS A 91 -6.40 -2.57 7.48
N ILE A 92 -5.37 -1.89 7.02
CA ILE A 92 -4.28 -2.44 6.19
C ILE A 92 -2.95 -2.20 6.91
N PHE A 93 -2.03 -3.15 6.82
CA PHE A 93 -0.70 -3.06 7.42
C PHE A 93 0.35 -2.90 6.32
N LEU A 94 1.34 -2.05 6.58
CA LEU A 94 2.41 -1.64 5.65
C LEU A 94 3.76 -2.13 6.16
#